data_AF-A0A0Q6M9J8-F1
#
_entry.id   AF-A0A0Q6M9J8-F1
#
_cell.length_a   1.000
_cell.length_b   1.000
_cell.length_c   1.000
_cell.angle_alpha   90.00
_cell.angle_beta   90.00
_cell.angle_gamma   90.00
#
_symmetry.space_group_name_H-M   'P 1'
#
loop_
_entity.id
_entity.type
_entity.pdbx_description
1 polymer ?
#
loop_
_entity_poly.entity_id
_entity_poly.type
_entity_poly.pdbx_seq_one_letter_code
_entity_poly.pdbx_strand_id
1 'polypeptide(L)'
;MNIKKILAGDWPVRAEAMKARLLGPILTGILAACAPTVSPIKQGSEGYDAIEFTRVTQIQDHAFNIYTFAAGRRFIADRYGKDGRKLYCGLLTLNNDVKPYDTCIGFEAPNVIILGPGEGFKEVRRPQNPRSIRALKARF
;
A
#
# COMPACT_ATOMS: atom_id res chain seq x y z
N MET A 1 -16.19 61.06 -15.46
CA MET A 1 -17.45 61.80 -15.51
C MET A 1 -18.45 61.08 -14.62
N ASN A 2 -19.05 61.81 -13.69
CA ASN A 2 -19.85 61.33 -12.56
C ASN A 2 -21.30 61.73 -12.85
N ILE A 3 -22.25 60.79 -12.94
CA ILE A 3 -23.68 61.13 -12.91
C ILE A 3 -24.38 60.19 -11.93
N LYS A 4 -24.70 60.81 -10.80
CA LYS A 4 -25.57 60.37 -9.71
C LYS A 4 -27.03 60.40 -10.13
N LYS A 5 -27.80 59.58 -9.39
CA LYS A 5 -29.24 59.71 -9.04
C LYS A 5 -30.20 59.43 -10.21
N ILE A 6 -31.36 58.83 -9.98
CA ILE A 6 -32.53 59.38 -9.27
C ILE A 6 -33.51 58.20 -9.03
N LEU A 7 -33.93 57.96 -7.78
CA LEU A 7 -35.32 58.12 -7.23
C LEU A 7 -36.39 57.35 -8.02
N ALA A 8 -37.48 56.83 -7.50
CA ALA A 8 -38.12 56.62 -6.20
C ALA A 8 -39.34 55.72 -6.58
N GLY A 9 -39.88 54.93 -5.67
CA GLY A 9 -41.07 54.15 -5.99
C GLY A 9 -41.65 53.47 -4.78
N ASP A 10 -42.86 53.89 -4.45
CA ASP A 10 -43.63 53.62 -3.25
C ASP A 10 -44.07 52.15 -3.06
N TRP A 11 -44.30 51.85 -1.78
CA TRP A 11 -44.97 50.72 -1.12
C TRP A 11 -46.28 50.20 -1.78
N PRO A 12 -46.98 49.28 -1.10
CA PRO A 12 -46.74 47.86 -0.80
C PRO A 12 -47.74 47.01 -1.61
N VAL A 13 -47.83 45.68 -1.44
CA VAL A 13 -49.02 44.89 -0.99
C VAL A 13 -48.80 43.40 -1.29
N ARG A 14 -48.94 42.58 -0.23
CA ARG A 14 -49.50 41.21 -0.16
C ARG A 14 -49.46 40.31 -1.42
N ALA A 15 -48.89 39.11 -1.26
CA ALA A 15 -49.69 37.91 -1.01
C ALA A 15 -48.79 36.65 -0.93
N GLU A 16 -48.95 35.94 0.18
CA GLU A 16 -49.07 34.48 0.30
C GLU A 16 -48.00 33.54 -0.28
N ALA A 17 -47.36 32.84 0.68
CA ALA A 17 -47.15 31.39 0.73
C ALA A 17 -46.39 30.69 -0.41
N MET A 18 -45.26 30.07 -0.07
CA MET A 18 -45.19 28.59 -0.01
C MET A 18 -43.82 28.08 0.49
N LYS A 19 -43.92 27.17 1.47
CA LYS A 19 -43.06 26.00 1.70
C LYS A 19 -41.57 26.24 1.90
N ALA A 20 -41.24 26.52 3.16
CA ALA A 20 -40.06 25.95 3.78
C ALA A 20 -40.14 24.41 3.72
N ARG A 21 -39.25 23.77 2.97
CA ARG A 21 -38.70 22.43 3.21
C ARG A 21 -37.77 22.07 2.06
N LEU A 22 -36.49 21.89 2.37
CA LEU A 22 -35.66 20.76 1.96
C LEU A 22 -34.32 20.91 2.68
N LEU A 23 -34.31 20.47 3.95
CA LEU A 23 -33.09 20.00 4.59
C LEU A 23 -32.67 18.74 3.83
N GLY A 24 -31.80 18.91 2.83
CA GLY A 24 -31.15 17.78 2.17
C GLY A 24 -30.06 17.25 3.11
N PRO A 25 -30.12 15.99 3.57
CA PRO A 25 -28.97 15.39 4.22
C PRO A 25 -27.89 15.18 3.16
N ILE A 26 -26.79 15.93 3.26
CA ILE A 26 -25.56 15.65 2.53
C ILE A 26 -25.07 14.30 3.05
N LEU A 27 -25.29 13.26 2.25
CA LEU A 27 -24.77 11.92 2.49
C LEU A 27 -23.25 11.98 2.24
N THR A 28 -22.48 12.43 3.22
CA THR A 28 -21.03 12.28 3.23
C THR A 28 -20.71 10.79 3.39
N GLY A 29 -20.68 10.08 2.27
CA GLY A 29 -20.13 8.74 2.19
C GLY A 29 -18.66 8.80 2.58
N ILE A 30 -18.36 8.41 3.82
CA ILE A 30 -17.00 8.17 4.27
C ILE A 30 -16.51 6.98 3.44
N LEU A 31 -15.73 7.24 2.40
CA LEU A 31 -14.90 6.20 1.78
C LEU A 31 -13.90 5.75 2.85
N ALA A 32 -14.30 4.76 3.65
CA ALA A 32 -13.38 3.96 4.43
C ALA A 32 -12.51 3.21 3.42
N ALA A 33 -11.44 3.86 2.96
CA ALA A 33 -10.38 3.18 2.25
C ALA A 33 -9.88 2.07 3.17
N CYS A 34 -10.14 0.82 2.81
CA CYS A 34 -9.58 -0.35 3.48
C CYS A 34 -8.05 -0.33 3.26
N ALA A 35 -7.34 0.49 4.04
CA ALA A 35 -5.89 0.44 4.11
C ALA A 35 -5.52 -0.99 4.50
N PRO A 36 -4.59 -1.65 3.77
CA PRO A 36 -4.21 -2.99 4.14
C PRO A 36 -3.61 -2.99 5.54
N THR A 37 -4.30 -3.63 6.48
CA THR A 37 -3.84 -3.79 7.86
C THR A 37 -2.61 -4.69 7.85
N VAL A 38 -1.45 -4.06 8.02
CA VAL A 38 -0.18 -4.76 8.24
C VAL A 38 0.15 -4.59 9.72
N SER A 39 0.26 -5.70 10.45
CA SER A 39 0.47 -5.70 11.90
C SER A 39 1.96 -5.86 12.22
N PRO A 40 2.55 -5.06 13.13
CA PRO A 40 3.96 -5.22 13.47
C PRO A 40 4.25 -6.56 14.17
N ILE A 41 5.43 -7.10 13.95
CA ILE A 41 5.98 -8.25 14.67
C ILE A 41 6.78 -7.73 15.87
N LYS A 42 6.56 -8.31 17.05
CA LYS A 42 7.42 -8.06 18.22
C LYS A 42 8.77 -8.77 18.00
N GLN A 43 9.87 -8.03 18.14
CA GLN A 43 11.22 -8.60 18.06
C GLN A 43 11.43 -9.68 19.12
N GLY A 44 11.94 -10.84 18.70
CA GLY A 44 12.35 -11.90 19.62
C GLY A 44 13.72 -11.64 20.25
N SER A 45 14.14 -12.47 21.20
CA SER A 45 15.45 -12.36 21.86
C SER A 45 16.63 -12.47 20.89
N GLU A 46 16.46 -13.20 19.79
CA GLU A 46 17.51 -13.37 18.77
C GLU A 46 17.46 -12.34 17.64
N GLY A 47 16.46 -11.44 17.64
CA GLY A 47 16.18 -10.50 16.56
C GLY A 47 14.99 -10.90 15.69
N TYR A 48 14.82 -10.20 14.57
CA TYR A 48 13.83 -10.52 13.55
C TYR A 48 14.33 -11.65 12.65
N ASP A 49 13.41 -12.47 12.13
CA ASP A 49 13.75 -13.34 11.01
C ASP A 49 14.09 -12.46 9.80
N ALA A 50 15.07 -12.88 9.02
CA ALA A 50 15.42 -12.18 7.79
C ALA A 50 15.92 -13.16 6.74
N ILE A 51 15.88 -12.73 5.49
CA ILE A 51 16.52 -13.42 4.38
C ILE A 51 17.47 -12.47 3.67
N GLU A 52 18.54 -13.02 3.12
CA GLU A 52 19.50 -12.29 2.28
C GLU A 52 19.63 -12.98 0.93
N PHE A 53 19.53 -12.21 -0.14
CA PHE A 53 19.77 -12.70 -1.48
C PHE A 53 21.28 -12.80 -1.72
N THR A 54 21.79 -14.00 -1.97
CA THR A 54 23.24 -14.24 -2.15
C THR A 54 23.74 -13.93 -3.56
N ARG A 55 22.82 -13.69 -4.49
CA ARG A 55 23.07 -13.31 -5.88
C ARG A 55 21.94 -12.40 -6.35
N VAL A 56 22.10 -11.79 -7.52
CA VAL A 56 20.97 -11.11 -8.17
C VAL A 56 19.90 -12.14 -8.54
N THR A 57 18.68 -11.90 -8.09
CA THR A 57 17.53 -12.75 -8.37
C THR A 57 16.44 -11.92 -9.03
N GLN A 58 15.92 -12.42 -10.16
CA GLN A 58 14.83 -11.78 -10.89
C GLN A 58 13.61 -12.69 -10.86
N ILE A 59 12.47 -12.12 -10.50
CA ILE A 59 11.22 -12.85 -10.35
C ILE A 59 10.13 -12.12 -11.10
N GLN A 60 9.48 -12.81 -12.03
CA GLN A 60 8.34 -12.28 -12.77
C GLN A 60 7.03 -12.62 -12.06
N ASP A 61 6.11 -11.65 -11.99
CA ASP A 61 4.74 -11.86 -11.53
C ASP A 61 3.87 -12.62 -12.57
N HIS A 62 2.54 -12.54 -12.48
CA HIS A 62 1.63 -13.11 -13.49
C HIS A 62 1.60 -12.32 -14.80
N ALA A 63 2.04 -11.06 -14.77
CA ALA A 63 2.04 -10.15 -15.91
C ALA A 63 3.49 -9.99 -16.42
N PHE A 64 3.95 -8.75 -16.55
CA PHE A 64 5.25 -8.40 -17.12
C PHE A 64 6.19 -7.74 -16.11
N ASN A 65 5.80 -7.70 -14.82
CA ASN A 65 6.62 -7.04 -13.82
C ASN A 65 7.76 -7.95 -13.38
N ILE A 66 8.99 -7.47 -13.52
CA ILE A 66 10.21 -8.15 -13.08
C ILE A 66 10.72 -7.50 -11.80
N TYR A 67 10.64 -8.25 -10.71
CA TYR A 67 11.14 -7.89 -9.39
C TYR A 67 12.60 -8.33 -9.31
N THR A 68 13.51 -7.36 -9.21
CA THR A 68 14.96 -7.60 -9.13
C THR A 68 15.46 -7.39 -7.71
N PHE A 69 15.90 -8.48 -7.10
CA PHE A 69 16.51 -8.53 -5.78
C PHE A 69 18.02 -8.52 -5.94
N ALA A 70 18.66 -7.43 -5.52
CA ALA A 70 20.12 -7.31 -5.59
C ALA A 70 20.82 -8.29 -4.63
N ALA A 71 22.02 -8.76 -5.03
CA ALA A 71 22.88 -9.53 -4.13
C ALA A 71 23.23 -8.73 -2.87
N GLY A 72 23.29 -9.39 -1.72
CA GLY A 72 23.52 -8.80 -0.40
C GLY A 72 22.30 -8.07 0.18
N ARG A 73 21.20 -7.94 -0.56
CA ARG A 73 19.99 -7.29 -0.05
C ARG A 73 19.30 -8.18 0.98
N ARG A 74 18.96 -7.57 2.11
CA ARG A 74 18.21 -8.21 3.21
C ARG A 74 16.76 -7.79 3.18
N PHE A 75 15.89 -8.74 3.52
CA PHE A 75 14.48 -8.53 3.79
C PHE A 75 14.17 -9.06 5.18
N ILE A 76 13.51 -8.24 5.99
CA ILE A 76 13.32 -8.50 7.42
C ILE A 76 11.84 -8.78 7.67
N ALA A 77 11.54 -9.84 8.41
CA ALA A 77 10.20 -10.18 8.82
C ALA A 77 9.80 -9.39 10.08
N ASP A 78 9.45 -8.13 9.89
CA ASP A 78 9.02 -7.22 10.96
C ASP A 78 7.51 -6.97 10.98
N ARG A 79 6.74 -7.62 10.09
CA ARG A 79 5.28 -7.44 9.98
C ARG A 79 4.55 -8.72 9.59
N TYR A 80 3.28 -8.82 10.00
CA TYR A 80 2.32 -9.83 9.56
C TYR A 80 1.39 -9.26 8.49
N GLY A 81 1.11 -10.07 7.48
CA GLY A 81 0.06 -9.81 6.50
C GLY A 81 -1.33 -10.06 7.06
N LYS A 82 -2.36 -9.71 6.28
CA LYS A 82 -3.78 -9.85 6.69
C LYS A 82 -4.19 -11.28 7.00
N ASP A 83 -3.53 -12.25 6.39
CA ASP A 83 -3.74 -13.68 6.58
C ASP A 83 -2.82 -14.30 7.67
N GLY A 84 -2.13 -13.45 8.44
CA GLY A 84 -1.25 -13.87 9.53
C GLY A 84 0.13 -14.36 9.08
N ARG A 85 0.45 -14.36 7.78
CA ARG A 85 1.79 -14.78 7.33
C ARG A 85 2.84 -13.71 7.61
N LYS A 86 4.07 -14.14 7.91
CA LYS A 86 5.22 -13.21 8.04
C LYS A 86 5.51 -12.57 6.69
N LEU A 87 5.66 -11.25 6.70
CA LEU A 87 6.04 -10.44 5.56
C LEU A 87 7.48 -9.98 5.74
N TYR A 88 8.33 -10.32 4.77
CA TYR A 88 9.72 -9.93 4.73
C TYR A 88 9.82 -8.64 3.91
N CYS A 89 10.16 -7.52 4.54
CA CYS A 89 10.15 -6.21 3.92
C CYS A 89 11.57 -5.68 3.68
N GLY A 90 11.76 -4.96 2.57
CA GLY A 90 13.05 -4.44 2.14
C GLY A 90 12.99 -3.80 0.76
N LEU A 91 14.16 -3.41 0.25
CA LEU A 91 14.30 -2.65 -1.00
C LEU A 91 14.58 -3.55 -2.20
N LEU A 92 13.89 -3.32 -3.32
CA LEU A 92 14.21 -3.97 -4.60
C LEU A 92 13.93 -3.04 -5.81
N THR A 93 14.25 -3.46 -7.04
CA THR A 93 13.99 -2.68 -8.27
C THR A 93 13.05 -3.40 -9.25
N LEU A 94 12.19 -2.64 -9.93
CA LEU A 94 11.04 -3.16 -10.69
C LEU A 94 11.29 -2.82 -12.14
N ASN A 95 11.23 -3.79 -13.05
CA ASN A 95 11.40 -3.53 -14.48
C ASN A 95 12.68 -2.73 -14.80
N ASN A 96 13.75 -2.99 -14.02
CA ASN A 96 15.03 -2.26 -14.08
C ASN A 96 14.95 -0.75 -13.76
N ASP A 97 13.99 -0.33 -12.94
CA ASP A 97 13.93 1.03 -12.42
C ASP A 97 15.25 1.37 -11.68
N VAL A 98 15.72 2.60 -11.90
CA VAL A 98 16.90 3.18 -11.26
C VAL A 98 16.66 3.38 -9.76
N LYS A 99 15.41 3.66 -9.37
CA LYS A 99 15.05 3.89 -7.98
C LYS A 99 14.56 2.59 -7.31
N PRO A 100 15.20 2.13 -6.22
CA PRO A 100 14.64 1.03 -5.46
C PRO A 100 13.36 1.45 -4.74
N TYR A 101 12.44 0.49 -4.60
CA TYR A 101 11.20 0.66 -3.85
C TYR A 101 11.19 -0.28 -2.64
N ASP A 102 10.59 0.22 -1.56
CA ASP A 102 10.31 -0.59 -0.39
C ASP A 102 9.08 -1.47 -0.66
N THR A 103 9.19 -2.75 -0.36
CA THR A 103 8.10 -3.69 -0.52
C THR A 103 8.25 -4.87 0.42
N CYS A 104 7.15 -5.59 0.58
CA CYS A 104 7.08 -6.78 1.41
C CYS A 104 6.76 -8.00 0.54
N ILE A 105 7.46 -9.09 0.79
CA ILE A 105 7.27 -10.38 0.13
C ILE A 105 6.95 -11.45 1.17
N GLY A 106 6.29 -12.52 0.74
CA GLY A 106 6.24 -13.75 1.51
C GLY A 106 7.48 -14.60 1.22
N PHE A 107 7.87 -15.41 2.20
CA PHE A 107 8.93 -16.40 2.03
C PHE A 107 8.52 -17.73 2.65
N GLU A 108 8.56 -18.76 1.84
CA GLU A 108 8.36 -20.14 2.23
C GLU A 108 9.71 -20.85 2.16
N ALA A 109 10.22 -21.23 3.32
CA ALA A 109 11.47 -21.94 3.41
C ALA A 109 11.40 -23.26 2.61
N PRO A 110 12.48 -23.65 1.92
CA PRO A 110 13.80 -23.01 1.99
C PRO A 110 14.06 -21.92 0.94
N ASN A 111 13.20 -21.77 -0.08
CA ASN A 111 13.58 -21.03 -1.30
C ASN A 111 12.40 -20.54 -2.15
N VAL A 112 11.17 -20.52 -1.65
CA VAL A 112 10.03 -20.03 -2.42
C VAL A 112 9.74 -18.59 -2.03
N ILE A 113 9.77 -17.68 -3.01
CA ILE A 113 9.35 -16.29 -2.83
C ILE A 113 7.88 -16.16 -3.23
N ILE A 114 7.14 -15.40 -2.44
CA ILE A 114 5.75 -15.03 -2.72
C ILE A 114 5.69 -13.54 -3.01
N LEU A 115 5.37 -13.18 -4.26
CA LEU A 115 5.05 -11.80 -4.63
C LEU A 115 3.57 -11.53 -4.37
N GLY A 116 3.24 -10.32 -3.93
CA GLY A 116 1.85 -9.94 -3.60
C GLY A 116 1.20 -10.84 -2.54
N PRO A 117 1.85 -11.15 -1.40
CA PRO A 117 1.28 -12.04 -0.39
C PRO A 117 -0.06 -11.53 0.16
N GLY A 118 -1.09 -12.37 0.12
CA GLY A 118 -2.45 -12.04 0.55
C GLY A 118 -3.28 -11.29 -0.49
N GLU A 119 -2.73 -10.99 -1.67
CA GLU A 119 -3.43 -10.29 -2.76
C GLU A 119 -3.96 -11.32 -3.77
N GLY A 120 -5.20 -11.79 -3.60
CA GLY A 120 -5.79 -12.95 -4.31
C GLY A 120 -5.29 -13.21 -5.75
N PHE A 121 -5.59 -12.34 -6.71
CA PHE A 121 -5.20 -12.54 -8.12
C PHE A 121 -3.76 -12.09 -8.45
N LYS A 122 -3.07 -11.44 -7.53
CA LYS A 122 -1.70 -10.94 -7.69
C LYS A 122 -0.67 -11.80 -6.98
N GLU A 123 -1.11 -12.72 -6.13
CA GLU A 123 -0.22 -13.60 -5.38
C GLU A 123 0.45 -14.59 -6.33
N VAL A 124 1.78 -14.59 -6.31
CA VAL A 124 2.60 -15.42 -7.18
C VAL A 124 3.65 -16.11 -6.34
N ARG A 125 3.66 -17.44 -6.37
CA ARG A 125 4.72 -18.26 -5.78
C ARG A 125 5.76 -18.62 -6.83
N ARG A 126 7.03 -18.37 -6.53
CA ARG A 126 8.16 -18.64 -7.43
C ARG A 126 9.28 -19.34 -6.68
N PRO A 127 9.47 -20.66 -6.90
CA PRO A 127 10.65 -21.37 -6.41
C PRO A 127 11.93 -20.73 -6.96
N GLN A 128 12.90 -20.52 -6.08
CA GLN A 128 14.20 -19.96 -6.43
C GLN A 128 15.28 -21.03 -6.39
N ASN A 129 16.47 -20.70 -6.87
CA ASN A 129 17.61 -21.57 -6.66
C ASN A 129 17.88 -21.71 -5.14
N PRO A 130 18.04 -22.93 -4.58
CA PRO A 130 18.25 -23.10 -3.13
C PRO A 130 19.47 -22.34 -2.58
N ARG A 131 20.44 -22.00 -3.43
CA ARG A 131 21.63 -21.22 -3.06
C ARG A 131 21.49 -19.72 -3.35
N SER A 132 20.31 -19.20 -3.71
CA SER A 132 20.12 -17.76 -3.98
C SER A 132 19.58 -16.99 -2.78
N ILE A 133 19.11 -17.68 -1.74
CA ILE A 133 18.52 -17.08 -0.54
C ILE A 133 19.14 -17.74 0.68
N ARG A 134 19.55 -16.93 1.64
CA ARG A 134 20.05 -17.36 2.95
C ARG A 134 19.16 -16.81 4.06
N ALA A 135 18.59 -17.69 4.87
CA ALA A 135 17.89 -17.29 6.09
C ALA A 135 18.90 -16.88 7.18
N LEU A 136 18.58 -15.82 7.93
CA LEU A 136 19.39 -15.29 9.03
C LEU A 136 18.53 -14.56 10.07
N LYS A 137 19.16 -14.09 11.14
CA LYS A 137 18.53 -13.21 12.16
C LYS A 137 19.07 -11.79 12.04
N ALA A 138 18.19 -10.80 12.02
CA ALA A 138 18.55 -9.37 12.02
C ALA A 138 18.39 -8.77 13.41
N ARG A 139 19.47 -8.16 13.93
CA ARG A 139 19.51 -7.47 15.23
C ARG A 139 19.83 -5.99 14.98
N PHE A 140 19.15 -5.13 15.72
CA PHE A 140 19.31 -3.67 15.71
C PHE A 140 19.54 -3.19 17.13
#